data_AF-A0A3A5APY0-F1
#
_entry.id   AF-A0A3A5APY0-F1
#
_cell.length_a   1.000
_cell.length_b   1.000
_cell.length_c   1.000
_cell.angle_alpha   90.00
_cell.angle_beta   90.00
_cell.angle_gamma   90.00
#
_symmetry.space_group_name_H-M   'P 1'
#
loop_
_entity.id
_entity.type
_entity.pdbx_description
1 polymer ?
#
loop_
_entity_poly.entity_id
_entity_poly.type
_entity_poly.pdbx_seq_one_letter_code
_entity_poly.pdbx_strand_id
1 'polypeptide(L)'
;MNRRPFLLLFRCFSLLLAVTMLGGAGVNAAPGQDEDKDLPSAAPVLEGKIPEKIEQPTAPAPAVSLEPFFLIMEEGSRVRVRRVQVALEFSQPEILLNFDPQAPALREIVYDSLMAKDQAHSGREKKEQEKVLTQLINRYLGREAVSAVKVDQSFLLLR
;
A
#
# COMPACT_ATOMS: atom_id res chain seq x y z
N MET A 1 22.45 27.78 -38.47
CA MET A 1 23.67 28.14 -37.70
C MET A 1 23.26 28.28 -36.24
N ASN A 2 23.50 27.24 -35.43
CA ASN A 2 24.60 27.13 -34.44
C ASN A 2 24.40 28.04 -33.22
N ARG A 3 24.44 27.62 -31.95
CA ARG A 3 24.69 26.35 -31.25
C ARG A 3 24.21 26.54 -29.79
N ARG A 4 23.69 25.49 -29.16
CA ARG A 4 23.60 25.35 -27.69
C ARG A 4 25.02 25.27 -27.09
N PRO A 5 25.16 25.41 -25.76
CA PRO A 5 25.86 24.36 -25.05
C PRO A 5 25.03 23.75 -23.91
N PHE A 6 25.19 22.45 -23.85
CA PHE A 6 24.71 21.46 -22.89
C PHE A 6 25.97 20.92 -22.19
N LEU A 7 25.83 20.33 -20.99
CA LEU A 7 26.87 19.65 -20.17
C LEU A 7 27.83 20.60 -19.43
N LEU A 8 28.29 20.39 -18.20
CA LEU A 8 28.55 19.21 -17.37
C LEU A 8 28.97 19.80 -15.99
N LEU A 9 28.55 19.32 -14.82
CA LEU A 9 29.36 18.41 -14.01
C LEU A 9 28.63 18.04 -12.71
N PHE A 10 28.55 16.73 -12.53
CA PHE A 10 28.33 15.97 -11.31
C PHE A 10 29.37 16.28 -10.21
N ARG A 11 29.04 15.90 -8.96
CA ARG A 11 29.85 15.88 -7.70
C ARG A 11 29.79 17.22 -6.94
N CYS A 12 29.41 17.29 -5.68
CA CYS A 12 29.93 16.49 -4.57
C CYS A 12 28.86 16.08 -3.55
N PHE A 13 28.90 14.80 -3.24
CA PHE A 13 28.45 14.20 -1.99
C PHE A 13 29.30 14.72 -0.83
N SER A 14 28.68 14.82 0.34
CA SER A 14 29.24 14.67 1.69
C SER A 14 29.26 15.91 2.59
N LEU A 15 28.60 15.69 3.74
CA LEU A 15 29.02 16.04 5.09
C LEU A 15 28.72 17.47 5.60
N LEU A 16 27.78 17.56 6.55
CA LEU A 16 28.12 18.05 7.89
C LEU A 16 27.01 17.73 8.89
N LEU A 17 27.23 16.66 9.65
CA LEU A 17 26.60 16.36 10.92
C LEU A 17 27.36 17.18 11.99
N ALA A 18 26.65 18.04 12.73
CA ALA A 18 27.18 18.73 13.91
C ALA A 18 26.04 18.79 14.95
N VAL A 19 26.13 18.03 16.06
CA VAL A 19 26.69 18.42 17.39
C VAL A 19 25.59 19.14 18.21
N THR A 20 25.22 18.78 19.45
CA THR A 20 26.03 18.71 20.70
C THR A 20 25.18 18.16 21.87
N MET A 21 25.80 17.30 22.69
CA MET A 21 25.93 17.33 24.16
C MET A 21 24.70 17.45 25.09
N LEU A 22 24.60 16.51 26.04
CA LEU A 22 24.85 16.72 27.48
C LEU A 22 24.72 15.36 28.20
N GLY A 23 25.80 14.75 28.69
CA GLY A 23 26.22 14.82 30.10
C GLY A 23 25.94 13.45 30.75
N GLY A 24 26.74 12.84 31.62
CA GLY A 24 28.03 13.10 32.24
C GLY A 24 28.62 11.73 32.66
N ALA A 25 29.93 11.56 32.62
CA ALA A 25 30.81 11.54 33.80
C ALA A 25 30.44 10.50 34.87
N GLY A 26 31.21 9.41 34.91
CA GLY A 26 31.24 8.43 36.00
C GLY A 26 32.28 7.35 35.71
N VAL A 27 33.44 7.47 36.35
CA VAL A 27 34.64 6.64 36.21
C VAL A 27 34.90 5.90 37.53
N ASN A 28 35.56 4.73 37.45
CA ASN A 28 36.14 3.89 38.52
C ASN A 28 35.15 2.94 39.25
N ALA A 29 35.51 1.71 39.66
CA ALA A 29 36.70 0.88 39.49
C ALA A 29 36.36 -0.58 39.87
N ALA A 30 37.05 -1.53 39.21
CA ALA A 30 37.61 -2.82 39.66
C ALA A 30 36.84 -3.84 40.56
N PRO A 31 37.24 -5.13 40.51
CA PRO A 31 36.41 -6.30 40.79
C PRO A 31 36.64 -6.90 42.18
N GLY A 32 35.66 -7.66 42.69
CA GLY A 32 35.85 -8.41 43.93
C GLY A 32 34.64 -9.25 44.38
N GLN A 33 34.85 -10.56 44.35
CA GLN A 33 34.46 -11.59 45.32
C GLN A 33 33.00 -12.01 45.57
N ASP A 34 32.87 -13.34 45.45
CA ASP A 34 32.16 -14.28 46.31
C ASP A 34 30.62 -14.33 46.23
N GLU A 35 30.16 -15.20 45.32
CA GLU A 35 28.93 -15.96 45.47
C GLU A 35 29.09 -16.96 46.63
N ASP A 36 28.29 -16.83 47.69
CA ASP A 36 27.59 -17.98 48.27
C ASP A 36 26.49 -17.57 49.27
N LYS A 37 25.34 -18.23 49.07
CA LYS A 37 24.35 -18.68 50.06
C LYS A 37 23.31 -17.75 50.74
N ASP A 38 22.08 -18.25 50.55
CA ASP A 38 20.95 -18.35 51.49
C ASP A 38 19.85 -17.25 51.52
N LEU A 39 18.72 -17.63 50.89
CA LEU A 39 17.31 -17.16 51.01
C LEU A 39 16.84 -17.05 52.49
N PRO A 40 15.74 -16.34 52.87
CA PRO A 40 14.45 -16.34 52.15
C PRO A 40 13.49 -15.10 52.27
N SER A 41 12.41 -15.17 51.48
CA SER A 41 11.06 -14.63 51.73
C SER A 41 10.79 -13.12 51.54
N ALA A 42 10.11 -12.77 50.44
CA ALA A 42 8.75 -12.19 50.44
C ALA A 42 8.35 -11.78 49.00
N ALA A 43 7.16 -12.22 48.56
CA ALA A 43 6.54 -11.78 47.31
C ALA A 43 6.10 -10.29 47.40
N PRO A 44 5.86 -9.60 46.27
CA PRO A 44 4.54 -9.76 45.65
C PRO A 44 4.56 -9.90 44.12
N VAL A 45 3.60 -10.69 43.67
CA VAL A 45 3.14 -10.84 42.29
C VAL A 45 2.76 -9.46 41.75
N LEU A 46 3.51 -8.96 40.77
CA LEU A 46 3.07 -7.84 39.95
C LEU A 46 2.06 -8.39 38.93
N GLU A 47 0.78 -8.32 39.28
CA GLU A 47 -0.32 -8.35 38.33
C GLU A 47 -0.17 -7.14 37.40
N GLY A 48 0.67 -7.27 36.38
CA GLY A 48 0.63 -6.42 35.21
C GLY A 48 -0.66 -6.71 34.46
N LYS A 49 -1.76 -6.05 34.85
CA LYS A 49 -2.93 -5.86 33.98
C LYS A 49 -2.47 -5.05 32.78
N ILE A 50 -1.92 -5.73 31.79
CA ILE A 50 -1.84 -5.21 30.43
C ILE A 50 -3.29 -5.11 29.98
N PRO A 51 -3.85 -3.91 29.69
CA PRO A 51 -5.09 -3.86 28.95
C PRO A 51 -4.76 -4.39 27.56
N GLU A 52 -5.00 -5.67 27.35
CA GLU A 52 -5.14 -6.25 26.03
C GLU A 52 -6.29 -5.49 25.36
N LYS A 53 -5.94 -4.44 24.61
CA LYS A 53 -6.81 -3.86 23.60
C LYS A 53 -6.92 -4.93 22.52
N ILE A 54 -7.78 -5.93 22.76
CA ILE A 54 -8.21 -6.88 21.74
C ILE A 54 -9.01 -6.04 20.76
N GLU A 55 -8.33 -5.48 19.77
CA GLU A 55 -8.97 -4.96 18.59
C GLU A 55 -9.70 -6.15 17.97
N GLN A 56 -11.01 -6.21 18.23
CA GLN A 56 -11.90 -7.16 17.58
C GLN A 56 -11.59 -7.13 16.08
N PRO A 57 -11.33 -8.28 15.44
CA PRO A 57 -11.11 -8.33 14.01
C PRO A 57 -12.29 -7.65 13.33
N THR A 58 -12.04 -6.51 12.69
CA THR A 58 -13.06 -5.81 11.92
C THR A 58 -13.56 -6.80 10.87
N ALA A 59 -14.86 -7.08 10.88
CA ALA A 59 -15.46 -8.01 9.93
C ALA A 59 -15.03 -7.62 8.50
N PRO A 60 -14.66 -8.59 7.65
CA PRO A 60 -14.15 -8.28 6.32
C PRO A 60 -15.22 -7.50 5.54
N ALA A 61 -14.81 -6.38 4.93
CA ALA A 61 -15.70 -5.61 4.08
C ALA A 61 -16.21 -6.49 2.94
N PRO A 62 -17.52 -6.44 2.64
CA PRO A 62 -18.08 -7.26 1.57
C PRO A 62 -17.51 -6.82 0.23
N ALA A 63 -17.01 -7.78 -0.56
CA ALA A 63 -16.27 -7.51 -1.78
C ALA A 63 -16.81 -8.27 -2.99
N VAL A 64 -16.80 -7.62 -4.16
CA VAL A 64 -17.18 -8.20 -5.45
C VAL A 64 -16.04 -8.04 -6.45
N SER A 65 -15.69 -9.13 -7.13
CA SER A 65 -14.72 -9.10 -8.22
C SER A 65 -15.42 -8.95 -9.56
N LEU A 66 -14.97 -8.01 -10.38
CA LEU A 66 -15.41 -7.88 -11.77
C LEU A 66 -14.75 -8.97 -12.62
N GLU A 67 -15.37 -9.35 -13.74
CA GLU A 67 -14.67 -10.23 -14.69
C GLU A 67 -13.44 -9.51 -15.28
N PRO A 68 -12.31 -10.21 -15.50
CA PRO A 68 -11.06 -9.60 -15.90
C PRO A 68 -11.17 -8.73 -17.15
N PHE A 69 -10.36 -7.67 -17.17
CA PHE A 69 -10.15 -6.84 -18.35
C PHE A 69 -8.86 -7.28 -19.03
N PHE A 70 -8.87 -7.34 -20.36
CA PHE A 70 -7.68 -7.63 -21.16
C PHE A 70 -7.31 -6.37 -21.93
N LEU A 71 -6.18 -5.78 -21.57
CA LEU A 71 -5.64 -4.60 -22.25
C LEU A 71 -4.57 -5.07 -23.23
N ILE A 72 -4.75 -4.71 -24.50
CA ILE A 72 -3.79 -5.02 -25.57
C ILE A 72 -2.91 -3.79 -25.74
N MET A 73 -1.61 -3.96 -25.58
CA MET A 73 -0.63 -2.89 -25.71
C MET A 73 0.36 -3.26 -26.81
N GLU A 74 0.61 -2.29 -27.70
CA GLU A 74 1.61 -2.40 -28.74
C GLU A 74 2.91 -1.71 -28.27
N GLU A 75 3.96 -2.49 -28.09
CA GLU A 75 5.28 -2.01 -27.67
C GLU A 75 6.30 -2.29 -28.77
N GLY A 76 6.41 -1.33 -29.69
CA GLY A 76 7.22 -1.48 -30.91
C GLY A 76 6.64 -2.55 -31.84
N SER A 77 7.37 -3.66 -32.04
CA SER A 77 6.92 -4.79 -32.85
C SER A 77 6.25 -5.91 -32.04
N ARG A 78 6.03 -5.71 -30.74
CA ARG A 78 5.47 -6.72 -29.83
C ARG A 78 4.09 -6.33 -29.38
N VAL A 79 3.18 -7.29 -29.41
CA VAL A 79 1.87 -7.18 -28.75
C VAL A 79 1.98 -7.84 -27.38
N ARG A 80 1.57 -7.11 -26.34
CA ARG A 80 1.46 -7.61 -24.97
C ARG A 80 0.01 -7.55 -24.53
N VAL A 81 -0.46 -8.61 -23.90
CA VAL A 81 -1.79 -8.64 -23.29
C VAL A 81 -1.63 -8.56 -21.77
N ARG A 82 -2.19 -7.52 -21.17
CA ARG A 82 -2.26 -7.34 -19.72
C ARG A 82 -3.64 -7.77 -19.23
N ARG A 83 -3.69 -8.74 -18.32
CA ARG A 83 -4.91 -9.10 -17.58
C ARG A 83 -4.99 -8.20 -16.35
N VAL A 84 -6.13 -7.54 -16.18
CA VAL A 84 -6.41 -6.69 -15.02
C VAL A 84 -7.63 -7.23 -14.29
N GLN A 85 -7.45 -7.56 -13.02
CA GLN A 85 -8.51 -7.97 -12.10
C GLN A 85 -8.88 -6.77 -11.23
N VAL A 86 -10.17 -6.44 -11.18
CA VAL A 86 -10.69 -5.36 -10.33
C VAL A 86 -11.61 -5.96 -9.28
N ALA A 87 -11.40 -5.60 -8.03
CA ALA A 87 -12.26 -5.96 -6.90
C ALA A 87 -12.75 -4.70 -6.20
N LEU A 88 -14.04 -4.68 -5.86
CA LEU A 88 -14.74 -3.57 -5.24
C LEU A 88 -15.11 -3.96 -3.81
N GLU A 89 -14.72 -3.15 -2.84
CA GLU A 89 -15.13 -3.29 -1.44
C GLU A 89 -16.27 -2.32 -1.16
N PHE A 90 -17.38 -2.83 -0.64
CA PHE A 90 -18.57 -2.03 -0.38
C PHE A 90 -18.65 -1.63 1.09
N SER A 91 -18.92 -0.34 1.34
CA SER A 91 -19.31 0.15 2.67
C SER A 91 -20.78 -0.12 2.98
N GLN A 92 -21.60 -0.26 1.93
CA GLN A 92 -23.05 -0.48 2.00
C GLN A 92 -23.41 -1.84 1.38
N PRO A 93 -23.54 -2.91 2.20
CA PRO A 93 -23.81 -4.26 1.68
C PRO A 93 -25.16 -4.39 0.97
N GLU A 94 -26.13 -3.51 1.25
CA GLU A 94 -27.48 -3.56 0.67
C GLU A 94 -27.48 -3.34 -0.84
N ILE A 95 -26.46 -2.61 -1.34
CA ILE A 95 -26.30 -2.32 -2.77
C ILE A 95 -25.93 -3.58 -3.54
N LEU A 96 -25.25 -4.53 -2.91
CA LEU A 96 -24.83 -5.79 -3.53
C LEU A 96 -26.01 -6.60 -4.05
N LEU A 97 -27.19 -6.45 -3.45
CA LEU A 97 -28.41 -7.16 -3.87
C LEU A 97 -28.85 -6.79 -5.29
N ASN A 98 -28.54 -5.56 -5.73
CA ASN A 98 -28.94 -5.03 -7.04
C ASN A 98 -27.73 -4.65 -7.91
N PHE A 99 -26.51 -4.95 -7.45
CA PHE A 99 -25.30 -4.61 -8.17
C PHE A 99 -25.03 -5.65 -9.25
N ASP A 100 -25.06 -5.21 -10.51
CA ASP A 100 -24.64 -6.03 -11.65
C ASP A 100 -23.16 -5.73 -12.00
N PRO A 101 -22.21 -6.64 -11.68
CA PRO A 101 -20.81 -6.47 -12.01
C PRO A 101 -20.53 -6.56 -13.52
N GLN A 102 -21.48 -7.06 -14.33
CA GLN A 102 -21.34 -7.21 -15.78
C GLN A 102 -22.05 -6.12 -16.57
N ALA A 103 -22.64 -5.13 -15.88
CA ALA A 103 -23.31 -4.00 -16.52
C ALA A 103 -22.35 -3.34 -17.54
N PRO A 104 -22.72 -3.26 -18.84
CA PRO A 104 -21.83 -2.76 -19.88
C PRO A 104 -21.28 -1.35 -19.60
N ALA A 105 -22.14 -0.45 -19.11
CA ALA A 105 -21.75 0.92 -18.77
C ALA A 105 -20.70 0.98 -17.64
N LEU A 106 -20.82 0.10 -16.63
CA LEU A 106 -19.81 -0.02 -15.59
C LEU A 106 -18.48 -0.51 -16.18
N ARG A 107 -18.54 -1.55 -17.01
CA ARG A 107 -17.35 -2.13 -17.65
C ARG A 107 -16.62 -1.12 -18.53
N GLU A 108 -17.36 -0.32 -19.29
CA GLU A 108 -16.82 0.75 -20.14
C GLU A 108 -16.08 1.80 -19.32
N ILE A 109 -16.70 2.34 -18.26
CA ILE A 109 -16.07 3.33 -17.36
C ILE A 109 -14.78 2.79 -16.75
N VAL A 110 -14.79 1.53 -16.29
CA VAL A 110 -13.59 0.89 -15.73
C VAL A 110 -12.53 0.72 -16.81
N TYR A 111 -12.90 0.22 -17.99
CA TYR A 111 -11.98 0.02 -19.10
C TYR A 111 -11.31 1.32 -19.55
N ASP A 112 -12.08 2.39 -19.73
CA ASP A 112 -11.55 3.71 -20.12
C ASP A 112 -10.56 4.25 -19.09
N SER A 113 -10.89 4.11 -17.80
CA SER A 113 -9.99 4.51 -16.73
C SER A 113 -8.72 3.64 -16.67
N LEU A 114 -8.78 2.38 -17.07
CA LEU A 114 -7.62 1.49 -17.14
C LEU A 114 -6.73 1.83 -18.36
N MET A 115 -7.33 2.14 -19.50
CA MET A 115 -6.63 2.54 -20.73
C MET A 115 -5.99 3.93 -20.63
N ALA A 116 -6.63 4.87 -19.93
CA ALA A 116 -6.12 6.23 -19.77
C ALA A 116 -4.77 6.31 -19.02
N LYS A 117 -4.39 5.27 -18.27
CA LYS A 117 -3.11 5.19 -17.55
C LYS A 117 -2.27 4.02 -18.06
N ASP A 118 -1.67 4.18 -19.24
CA ASP A 118 -0.86 3.13 -19.87
C ASP A 118 0.51 2.88 -19.21
N GLN A 119 0.90 3.70 -18.22
CA GLN A 119 2.21 3.59 -17.57
C GLN A 119 2.08 3.82 -16.06
N ALA A 120 1.81 2.76 -15.30
CA ALA A 120 1.87 2.78 -13.84
C ALA A 120 2.70 1.59 -13.36
N HIS A 121 4.02 1.74 -13.32
CA HIS A 121 4.93 0.71 -12.81
C HIS A 121 5.29 0.94 -11.34
N SER A 122 4.76 2.00 -10.72
CA SER A 122 4.99 2.29 -9.30
C SER A 122 3.78 2.00 -8.44
N GLY A 123 4.03 1.55 -7.19
CA GLY A 123 2.97 1.36 -6.20
C GLY A 123 2.21 2.65 -5.83
N ARG A 124 2.80 3.83 -6.08
CA ARG A 124 2.15 5.14 -5.84
C ARG A 124 1.10 5.44 -6.91
N GLU A 125 1.41 5.16 -8.18
CA GLU A 125 0.46 5.34 -9.29
C GLU A 125 -0.72 4.37 -9.19
N LYS A 126 -0.46 3.13 -8.73
CA LYS A 126 -1.51 2.14 -8.47
C LYS A 126 -2.54 2.63 -7.45
N LYS A 127 -2.10 3.13 -6.29
CA LYS A 127 -3.02 3.65 -5.26
C LYS A 127 -3.84 4.84 -5.75
N GLU A 128 -3.24 5.68 -6.59
CA GLU A 128 -3.95 6.79 -7.20
C GLU A 128 -5.00 6.30 -8.21
N GLN A 129 -4.67 5.30 -9.03
CA GLN A 129 -5.62 4.65 -9.94
C GLN A 129 -6.80 4.03 -9.17
N GLU A 130 -6.53 3.29 -8.10
CA GLU A 130 -7.55 2.73 -7.21
C GLU A 130 -8.48 3.82 -6.66
N LYS A 131 -7.91 4.94 -6.19
CA LYS A 131 -8.69 6.08 -5.69
C LYS A 131 -9.58 6.70 -6.78
N VAL A 132 -9.06 6.89 -7.99
CA VAL A 132 -9.81 7.44 -9.13
C VAL A 132 -10.95 6.49 -9.51
N LEU A 133 -10.68 5.18 -9.58
CA LEU A 133 -11.70 4.17 -9.86
C LEU A 133 -12.80 4.16 -8.80
N THR A 134 -12.45 4.24 -7.50
CA THR A 134 -13.46 4.35 -6.43
C THR A 134 -14.40 5.53 -6.66
N GLN A 135 -13.86 6.70 -7.01
CA GLN A 135 -14.67 7.89 -7.29
C GLN A 135 -15.57 7.74 -8.52
N LEU A 136 -15.04 7.15 -9.60
CA LEU A 136 -15.80 6.92 -10.83
C LEU A 136 -16.95 5.92 -10.60
N ILE A 137 -16.69 4.84 -9.87
CA ILE A 137 -17.69 3.82 -9.59
C ILE A 137 -18.77 4.37 -8.65
N ASN A 138 -18.40 5.11 -7.61
CA ASN A 138 -19.39 5.77 -6.75
C ASN A 138 -20.24 6.79 -7.50
N ARG A 139 -19.65 7.51 -8.47
CA ARG A 139 -20.41 8.39 -9.37
C ARG A 139 -21.38 7.60 -10.26
N TYR A 140 -20.95 6.48 -10.83
CA TYR A 140 -21.80 5.58 -11.61
C TYR A 140 -22.98 5.05 -10.78
N LEU A 141 -22.72 4.65 -9.54
CA LEU A 141 -23.74 4.18 -8.61
C LEU A 141 -24.64 5.31 -8.05
N GLY A 142 -24.26 6.58 -8.28
CA GLY A 142 -24.95 7.76 -7.77
C GLY A 142 -24.88 7.93 -6.26
N ARG A 143 -23.95 7.24 -5.57
CA ARG A 143 -23.79 7.27 -4.10
C ARG A 143 -22.43 6.71 -3.67
N GLU A 144 -22.01 7.03 -2.44
CA GLU A 144 -20.77 6.52 -1.83
C GLU A 144 -20.94 5.10 -1.27
N ALA A 145 -20.98 4.13 -2.18
CA ALA A 145 -21.22 2.71 -1.92
C ALA A 145 -19.95 1.87 -1.75
N VAL A 146 -18.91 2.25 -2.48
CA VAL A 146 -17.63 1.55 -2.58
C VAL A 146 -16.63 2.29 -1.70
N SER A 147 -16.08 1.59 -0.72
CA SER A 147 -15.06 2.10 0.20
C SER A 147 -13.67 2.04 -0.40
N ALA A 148 -13.38 0.98 -1.17
CA ALA A 148 -12.09 0.78 -1.80
C ALA A 148 -12.21 -0.02 -3.09
N VAL A 149 -11.25 0.20 -3.98
CA VAL A 149 -11.04 -0.59 -5.19
C VAL A 149 -9.64 -1.20 -5.09
N LYS A 150 -9.53 -2.48 -5.38
CA LYS A 150 -8.26 -3.19 -5.49
C LYS A 150 -8.05 -3.59 -6.94
N VAL A 151 -6.91 -3.20 -7.50
CA VAL A 151 -6.52 -3.55 -8.87
C VAL A 151 -5.36 -4.54 -8.81
N ASP A 152 -5.47 -5.68 -9.48
CA ASP A 152 -4.37 -6.61 -9.65
C ASP A 152 -4.07 -6.79 -11.14
N GLN A 153 -2.79 -6.87 -11.50
CA GLN A 153 -2.34 -6.84 -12.89
C GLN A 153 -1.31 -7.91 -13.15
N SER A 154 -1.47 -8.63 -14.26
CA SER A 154 -0.50 -9.60 -14.75
C SER A 154 -0.38 -9.55 -16.26
N PHE A 155 0.80 -9.90 -16.78
CA PHE A 155 1.02 -10.05 -18.21
C PHE A 155 0.79 -11.50 -18.62
N LEU A 156 0.01 -11.70 -19.68
CA LEU A 156 -0.17 -13.01 -20.26
C LEU A 156 1.00 -13.33 -21.19
N LEU A 157 1.66 -14.47 -20.94
CA LEU A 157 2.68 -15.01 -21.82
C LEU A 157 1.98 -15.86 -22.89
N LEU A 158 1.82 -15.29 -24.08
CA LEU A 158 1.34 -16.04 -25.25
C LEU A 158 2.50 -16.93 -25.73
N ARG A 159 2.27 -18.24 -25.79
CA ARG A 159 3.21 -19.25 -26.30
C ARG A 159 2.80 -19.67 -27.70
#